data_AF-A0A1V6Q1B7-F1
#
_entry.id   AF-A0A1V6Q1B7-F1
#
_cell.length_a   1.000
_cell.length_b   1.000
_cell.length_c   1.000
_cell.angle_alpha   90.00
_cell.angle_beta   90.00
_cell.angle_gamma   90.00
#
_symmetry.space_group_name_H-M   'P 1'
#
loop_
_entity.id
_entity.type
_entity.pdbx_description
1 polymer ?
#
loop_
_entity_poly.entity_id
_entity_poly.type
_entity_poly.pdbx_seq_one_letter_code
_entity_poly.pdbx_strand_id
1 'polypeptide(L)'
;MSVPYKYPLSRTTAQFRKHITRAALAVATSMSSLGQTGTINIVQACLRSFTMQESTPLTYQRSKAFCNAYGLTAKDIYRFTPKFWKMHREALVALDGGAFTLFVIQCNPFASTLAPFAMKRPELQPVLQAALGFNVSAQFVLTEVNHGLDARSVQTTAILCEMESLISILLPQTMQR
;
A
#
# COMPACT_ATOMS: atom_id res chain seq x y z
N MET A 1 4.65 -0.86 36.09
CA MET A 1 3.23 -1.21 35.88
C MET A 1 3.05 -1.62 34.43
N SER A 2 3.08 -2.92 34.16
CA SER A 2 2.88 -3.51 32.82
C SER A 2 1.43 -3.97 32.70
N VAL A 3 0.68 -3.39 31.77
CA VAL A 3 -0.66 -3.88 31.42
C VAL A 3 -0.48 -5.05 30.45
N PRO A 4 -0.89 -6.28 30.78
CA PRO A 4 -0.71 -7.42 29.89
C PRO A 4 -1.79 -7.38 28.80
N TYR A 5 -1.41 -7.02 27.57
CA TYR A 5 -2.27 -7.14 26.41
C TYR A 5 -2.33 -8.62 25.99
N LYS A 6 -3.37 -9.33 26.43
CA LYS A 6 -3.60 -10.74 26.07
C LYS A 6 -4.06 -10.85 24.60
N TYR A 7 -3.16 -11.27 23.71
CA TYR A 7 -3.56 -11.78 22.39
C TYR A 7 -4.00 -13.25 22.52
N PRO A 8 -5.24 -13.61 22.13
CA PRO A 8 -5.61 -15.01 22.01
C PRO A 8 -5.05 -15.56 20.69
N LEU A 9 -3.84 -16.12 20.74
CA LEU A 9 -3.28 -16.94 19.67
C LEU A 9 -3.88 -18.34 19.72
N SER A 10 -5.16 -18.47 19.39
CA SER A 10 -5.80 -19.77 19.16
C SER A 10 -6.80 -19.66 18.02
N ARG A 11 -6.33 -19.34 16.82
CA ARG A 11 -7.16 -19.43 15.61
C ARG A 11 -6.75 -20.65 14.82
N THR A 12 -7.60 -21.67 14.86
CA THR A 12 -7.47 -22.90 14.07
C THR A 12 -7.45 -22.59 12.58
N THR A 13 -6.74 -23.41 11.81
CA THR A 13 -6.52 -23.33 10.36
C THR A 13 -7.82 -23.13 9.55
N ALA A 14 -8.96 -23.56 10.08
CA ALA A 14 -10.28 -23.38 9.49
C ALA A 14 -10.77 -21.91 9.49
N GLN A 15 -10.51 -21.14 10.56
CA GLN A 15 -10.86 -19.71 10.60
C GLN A 15 -10.00 -18.89 9.64
N PHE A 16 -8.72 -19.26 9.52
CA PHE A 16 -7.79 -18.66 8.56
C PHE A 16 -8.27 -18.89 7.12
N ARG A 17 -8.64 -20.12 6.77
CA ARG A 17 -9.27 -20.44 5.47
C ARG A 17 -10.53 -19.62 5.22
N LYS A 18 -11.45 -19.53 6.20
CA LYS A 18 -12.70 -18.75 6.07
C LYS A 18 -12.47 -17.25 5.85
N HIS A 19 -11.43 -16.67 6.45
CA HIS A 19 -11.06 -15.26 6.24
C HIS A 19 -10.44 -15.04 4.86
N ILE A 20 -9.58 -15.97 4.43
CA ILE A 20 -9.04 -15.97 3.05
C ILE A 20 -10.20 -16.04 2.05
N THR A 21 -11.18 -16.91 2.23
CA THR A 21 -12.33 -17.04 1.31
C THR A 21 -13.14 -15.76 1.20
N ARG A 22 -13.28 -14.96 2.27
CA ARG A 22 -14.03 -13.69 2.23
C ARG A 22 -13.26 -12.56 1.56
N ALA A 23 -11.97 -12.44 1.85
CA ALA A 23 -11.08 -11.49 1.17
C ALA A 23 -10.99 -11.81 -0.33
N ALA A 24 -10.79 -13.10 -0.65
CA ALA A 24 -10.83 -13.67 -1.98
C ALA A 24 -12.15 -13.36 -2.72
N LEU A 25 -13.29 -13.53 -2.05
CA LEU A 25 -14.61 -13.26 -2.61
C LEU A 25 -14.84 -11.76 -2.86
N ALA A 26 -14.47 -10.88 -1.92
CA ALA A 26 -14.61 -9.43 -2.10
C ALA A 26 -13.78 -8.92 -3.29
N VAL A 27 -12.58 -9.48 -3.48
CA VAL A 27 -11.73 -9.22 -4.64
C VAL A 27 -12.36 -9.78 -5.92
N ALA A 28 -12.85 -11.02 -5.91
CA ALA A 28 -13.51 -11.64 -7.05
C ALA A 28 -14.77 -10.86 -7.51
N THR A 29 -15.60 -10.40 -6.57
CA THR A 29 -16.81 -9.63 -6.87
C THR A 29 -16.50 -8.25 -7.45
N SER A 30 -15.47 -7.54 -6.94
CA SER A 30 -15.03 -6.25 -7.49
C SER A 30 -14.44 -6.36 -8.91
N MET A 31 -14.02 -7.56 -9.33
CA MET A 31 -13.37 -7.78 -10.62
C MET A 31 -14.32 -8.33 -11.69
N SER A 32 -15.43 -8.92 -11.28
CA SER A 32 -16.51 -9.35 -12.19
C SER A 32 -17.11 -8.16 -12.95
N SER A 33 -17.06 -6.95 -12.39
CA SER A 33 -17.47 -5.69 -13.03
C SER A 33 -16.43 -5.07 -13.97
N LEU A 34 -15.21 -5.62 -14.05
CA LEU A 34 -14.10 -5.09 -14.87
C LEU A 34 -13.91 -5.83 -16.21
N GLY A 35 -14.82 -6.74 -16.58
CA GLY A 35 -14.87 -7.33 -17.93
C GLY A 35 -13.68 -8.20 -18.35
N GLN A 36 -12.84 -8.66 -17.41
CA GLN A 36 -11.71 -9.54 -17.73
C GLN A 36 -12.18 -11.01 -17.78
N THR A 37 -12.73 -11.41 -18.93
CA THR A 37 -13.12 -12.79 -19.27
C THR A 37 -11.96 -13.61 -19.88
N GLY A 38 -10.72 -13.34 -19.46
CA GLY A 38 -9.54 -14.11 -19.83
C GLY A 38 -8.97 -14.82 -18.60
N THR A 39 -8.91 -16.15 -18.65
CA THR A 39 -8.66 -17.10 -17.56
C THR A 39 -7.31 -16.94 -16.85
N ILE A 40 -7.12 -15.86 -16.09
CA ILE A 40 -6.10 -15.79 -15.03
C ILE A 40 -6.88 -15.77 -13.72
N ASN A 41 -6.75 -16.83 -12.93
CA ASN A 41 -7.41 -16.92 -11.63
C ASN A 41 -6.65 -16.01 -10.65
N ILE A 42 -6.99 -14.72 -10.64
CA ILE A 42 -6.28 -13.66 -9.90
C ILE A 42 -6.32 -13.91 -8.38
N VAL A 43 -7.24 -14.77 -7.92
CA VAL A 43 -7.42 -15.16 -6.52
C VAL A 43 -6.72 -16.47 -6.16
N GLN A 44 -6.12 -17.16 -7.13
CA GLN A 44 -5.21 -18.27 -6.88
C GLN A 44 -4.03 -17.72 -6.08
N ALA A 45 -3.83 -18.25 -4.87
CA ALA A 45 -2.58 -18.03 -4.12
C ALA A 45 -1.41 -18.23 -5.07
N CYS A 46 -0.43 -17.33 -5.06
CA CYS A 46 0.70 -17.31 -5.98
C CYS A 46 1.40 -18.69 -6.00
N LEU A 47 0.95 -19.57 -6.89
CA LEU A 47 1.62 -20.82 -7.22
C LEU A 47 2.74 -20.41 -8.17
N ARG A 48 3.97 -20.54 -7.66
CA ARG A 48 5.21 -19.96 -8.16
C ARG A 48 5.62 -20.50 -9.55
N SER A 49 5.08 -19.94 -10.61
CA SER A 49 5.56 -20.24 -11.98
C SER A 49 5.60 -19.03 -12.93
N PHE A 50 5.53 -17.80 -12.40
CA PHE A 50 5.64 -16.58 -13.22
C PHE A 50 7.05 -15.99 -13.18
N THR A 51 7.49 -15.43 -14.30
CA THR A 51 8.66 -14.53 -14.38
C THR A 51 8.36 -13.19 -13.71
N MET A 52 9.40 -12.35 -13.52
CA MET A 52 9.20 -11.00 -12.99
C MET A 52 8.33 -10.13 -13.89
N GLN A 53 8.50 -10.25 -15.21
CA GLN A 53 7.76 -9.50 -16.22
C GLN A 53 6.27 -9.84 -16.20
N GLU A 54 5.92 -11.10 -15.94
CA GLU A 54 4.52 -11.56 -15.84
C GLU A 54 3.89 -11.24 -14.48
N SER A 55 4.66 -11.40 -13.39
CA SER A 55 4.15 -11.19 -12.03
C SER A 55 3.96 -9.71 -11.69
N THR A 56 4.78 -8.81 -12.24
CA THR A 56 4.68 -7.36 -12.00
C THR A 56 3.29 -6.81 -12.35
N PRO A 57 2.79 -6.88 -13.60
CA PRO A 57 1.48 -6.33 -13.95
C PRO A 57 0.35 -6.98 -13.14
N LEU A 58 0.43 -8.28 -12.87
CA LEU A 58 -0.54 -8.99 -12.04
C LEU A 58 -0.59 -8.44 -10.61
N THR A 59 0.57 -8.14 -10.03
CA THR A 59 0.71 -7.56 -8.68
C THR A 59 0.03 -6.19 -8.61
N TYR A 60 0.22 -5.34 -9.61
CA TYR A 60 -0.45 -4.04 -9.70
C TYR A 60 -1.97 -4.18 -9.88
N GLN A 61 -2.42 -5.11 -10.73
CA GLN A 61 -3.85 -5.38 -10.93
C GLN A 61 -4.52 -5.86 -9.64
N ARG A 62 -3.88 -6.77 -8.90
CA ARG A 62 -4.35 -7.24 -7.59
C ARG A 62 -4.40 -6.12 -6.56
N SER A 63 -3.37 -5.29 -6.51
CA SER A 63 -3.35 -4.14 -5.60
C SER A 63 -4.47 -3.15 -5.92
N LYS A 64 -4.75 -2.88 -7.19
CA LYS A 64 -5.92 -2.09 -7.62
C LYS A 64 -7.23 -2.71 -7.17
N ALA A 65 -7.37 -4.03 -7.31
CA ALA A 65 -8.55 -4.74 -6.85
C ALA A 65 -8.72 -4.66 -5.32
N PHE A 66 -7.62 -4.69 -4.54
CA PHE A 66 -7.66 -4.43 -3.11
C PHE A 66 -8.15 -3.01 -2.82
N CYS A 67 -7.56 -1.98 -3.45
CA CYS A 67 -8.03 -0.60 -3.29
C CYS A 67 -9.52 -0.45 -3.56
N ASN A 68 -10.03 -1.03 -4.65
CA ASN A 68 -11.44 -0.95 -5.02
C ASN A 68 -12.35 -1.69 -4.03
N ALA A 69 -11.98 -2.90 -3.62
CA ALA A 69 -12.77 -3.73 -2.72
C ALA A 69 -12.94 -3.07 -1.34
N TYR A 70 -11.91 -2.39 -0.85
CA TYR A 70 -12.02 -1.63 0.39
C TYR A 70 -12.59 -0.23 0.17
N GLY A 71 -12.24 0.48 -0.90
CA GLY A 71 -12.76 1.81 -1.21
C GLY A 71 -12.53 2.81 -0.07
N LEU A 72 -11.30 2.90 0.44
CA LEU A 72 -10.99 3.80 1.55
C LEU A 72 -11.09 5.27 1.14
N THR A 73 -11.69 6.07 2.01
CA THR A 73 -11.77 7.52 1.83
C THR A 73 -10.63 8.22 2.57
N ALA A 74 -10.36 9.48 2.22
CA ALA A 74 -9.41 10.32 2.96
C ALA A 74 -9.76 10.40 4.46
N LYS A 75 -11.06 10.40 4.80
CA LYS A 75 -11.55 10.37 6.17
C LYS A 75 -11.24 9.05 6.88
N ASP A 76 -11.35 7.91 6.17
CA ASP A 76 -11.03 6.59 6.72
C ASP A 76 -9.56 6.50 7.10
N ILE A 77 -8.68 7.05 6.26
CA ILE A 77 -7.24 7.16 6.53
C ILE A 77 -6.98 8.11 7.69
N TYR A 78 -7.44 9.36 7.58
CA TYR A 78 -7.15 10.41 8.56
C TYR A 78 -7.63 10.06 9.98
N ARG A 79 -8.75 9.35 10.11
CA ARG A 79 -9.33 8.97 11.41
C ARG A 79 -9.05 7.53 11.81
N PHE A 80 -8.31 6.78 10.99
CA PHE A 80 -8.09 5.33 11.16
C PHE A 80 -9.39 4.59 11.53
N THR A 81 -10.42 4.77 10.69
CA THR A 81 -11.75 4.20 10.97
C THR A 81 -11.69 2.67 11.05
N PRO A 82 -12.72 2.00 11.60
CA PRO A 82 -12.76 0.53 11.60
C PRO A 82 -12.56 -0.11 10.22
N LYS A 83 -12.86 0.62 9.14
CA LYS A 83 -12.64 0.22 7.74
C LYS A 83 -11.15 0.09 7.39
N PHE A 84 -10.32 1.03 7.83
CA PHE A 84 -8.86 0.96 7.72
C PHE A 84 -8.29 -0.24 8.48
N TRP A 85 -8.74 -0.45 9.72
CA TRP A 85 -8.29 -1.60 10.52
C TRP A 85 -8.83 -2.93 10.02
N LYS A 86 -9.97 -2.94 9.34
CA LYS A 86 -10.51 -4.16 8.72
C LYS A 86 -9.52 -4.68 7.68
N MET A 87 -9.02 -3.83 6.77
CA MET A 87 -8.08 -4.29 5.74
C MET A 87 -6.79 -4.87 6.34
N HIS A 88 -6.24 -4.22 7.36
CA HIS A 88 -4.98 -4.68 7.98
C HIS A 88 -5.11 -6.02 8.72
N ARG A 89 -6.34 -6.40 9.08
CA ARG A 89 -6.64 -7.66 9.77
C ARG A 89 -7.02 -8.80 8.82
N GLU A 90 -7.28 -8.51 7.56
CA GLU A 90 -7.54 -9.55 6.56
C GLU A 90 -6.24 -10.21 6.11
N ALA A 91 -6.32 -11.49 5.74
CA ALA A 91 -5.17 -12.30 5.34
C ALA A 91 -4.68 -12.00 3.91
N LEU A 92 -4.78 -10.74 3.46
CA LEU A 92 -4.39 -10.31 2.11
C LEU A 92 -2.91 -10.55 1.84
N VAL A 93 -2.05 -10.33 2.84
CA VAL A 93 -0.60 -10.62 2.74
C VAL A 93 -0.31 -12.09 2.44
N ALA A 94 -1.15 -13.01 2.92
CA ALA A 94 -1.02 -14.44 2.66
C ALA A 94 -1.53 -14.84 1.27
N LEU A 95 -2.39 -14.02 0.65
CA LEU A 95 -2.86 -14.20 -0.72
C LEU A 95 -1.81 -13.71 -1.72
N ASP A 96 -1.34 -12.48 -1.53
CA ASP A 96 -0.31 -11.86 -2.36
C ASP A 96 0.41 -10.76 -1.57
N GLY A 97 1.62 -11.06 -1.11
CA GLY A 97 2.44 -10.13 -0.33
C GLY A 97 2.87 -8.89 -1.13
N GLY A 98 3.12 -9.03 -2.44
CA GLY A 98 3.52 -7.91 -3.29
C GLY A 98 2.38 -6.93 -3.49
N ALA A 99 1.20 -7.45 -3.83
CA ALA A 99 0.01 -6.62 -4.03
C ALA A 99 -0.44 -5.97 -2.73
N PHE A 100 -0.37 -6.71 -1.61
CA PHE A 100 -0.66 -6.16 -0.29
C PHE A 100 0.35 -5.07 0.09
N THR A 101 1.64 -5.24 -0.23
CA THR A 101 2.66 -4.22 0.04
C THR A 101 2.38 -2.94 -0.75
N LEU A 102 2.10 -3.01 -2.05
CA LEU A 102 1.73 -1.85 -2.86
C LEU A 102 0.50 -1.14 -2.32
N PHE A 103 -0.52 -1.91 -1.92
CA PHE A 103 -1.74 -1.37 -1.33
C PHE A 103 -1.48 -0.66 0.00
N VAL A 104 -0.72 -1.29 0.91
CA VAL A 104 -0.44 -0.75 2.23
C VAL A 104 0.47 0.46 2.16
N ILE A 105 1.51 0.48 1.32
CA ILE A 105 2.37 1.68 1.14
C ILE A 105 1.52 2.90 0.78
N GLN A 106 0.54 2.71 -0.10
CA GLN A 106 -0.29 3.79 -0.60
C GLN A 106 -1.27 4.32 0.47
N CYS A 107 -1.97 3.45 1.17
CA CYS A 107 -2.98 3.87 2.16
C CYS A 107 -2.40 4.20 3.55
N ASN A 108 -1.28 3.58 3.93
CA ASN A 108 -0.68 3.76 5.25
C ASN A 108 0.34 4.91 5.19
N PRO A 109 1.62 4.74 4.81
CA PRO A 109 2.57 5.84 4.90
C PRO A 109 2.28 6.99 3.92
N PHE A 110 1.92 6.75 2.66
CA PHE A 110 1.65 7.85 1.73
C PHE A 110 0.39 8.65 2.09
N ALA A 111 -0.78 8.00 2.05
CA ALA A 111 -2.05 8.70 2.27
C ALA A 111 -2.19 9.21 3.70
N SER A 112 -1.68 8.50 4.73
CA SER A 112 -1.76 9.00 6.11
C SER A 112 -0.87 10.21 6.35
N THR A 113 0.26 10.31 5.64
CA THR A 113 1.10 11.51 5.66
C THR A 113 0.40 12.67 4.97
N LEU A 114 -0.20 12.43 3.80
CA LEU A 114 -0.78 13.49 2.98
C LEU A 114 -2.14 13.99 3.49
N ALA A 115 -2.97 13.12 4.07
CA ALA A 115 -4.34 13.43 4.44
C ALA A 115 -4.48 14.65 5.38
N PRO A 116 -3.70 14.82 6.46
CA PRO A 116 -3.77 16.01 7.30
C PRO A 116 -3.52 17.33 6.55
N PHE A 117 -2.64 17.31 5.55
CA PHE A 117 -2.36 18.48 4.71
C PHE A 117 -3.47 18.72 3.69
N ALA A 118 -3.96 17.67 3.03
CA ALA A 118 -5.04 17.76 2.05
C ALA A 118 -6.38 18.26 2.64
N MET A 119 -6.58 18.11 3.95
CA MET A 119 -7.73 18.70 4.65
C MET A 119 -7.66 20.25 4.71
N LYS A 120 -6.46 20.82 4.69
CA LYS A 120 -6.21 22.28 4.75
C LYS A 120 -5.83 22.89 3.41
N ARG A 121 -5.34 22.07 2.49
CA ARG A 121 -4.80 22.44 1.18
C ARG A 121 -5.60 21.73 0.08
N PRO A 122 -6.65 22.37 -0.48
CA PRO A 122 -7.54 21.75 -1.47
C PRO A 122 -6.81 21.21 -2.70
N GLU A 123 -5.70 21.84 -3.10
CA GLU A 123 -4.86 21.43 -4.22
C GLU A 123 -4.20 20.06 -4.04
N LEU A 124 -4.10 19.56 -2.81
CA LEU A 124 -3.56 18.21 -2.51
C LEU A 124 -4.65 17.13 -2.53
N GLN A 125 -5.93 17.48 -2.59
CA GLN A 125 -7.01 16.50 -2.62
C GLN A 125 -7.03 15.64 -3.89
N PRO A 126 -6.80 16.18 -5.10
CA PRO A 126 -6.79 15.37 -6.32
C PRO A 126 -5.74 14.25 -6.29
N VAL A 127 -4.53 14.54 -5.83
CA VAL A 127 -3.46 13.52 -5.74
C VAL A 127 -3.77 12.47 -4.66
N LEU A 128 -4.35 12.86 -3.52
CA LEU A 128 -4.79 11.93 -2.49
C LEU A 128 -5.91 11.01 -3.01
N GLN A 129 -6.89 11.55 -3.73
CA GLN A 129 -7.99 10.77 -4.32
C GLN A 129 -7.49 9.84 -5.42
N ALA A 130 -6.58 10.31 -6.28
CA ALA A 130 -5.97 9.49 -7.32
C ALA A 130 -5.22 8.29 -6.74
N ALA A 131 -4.50 8.50 -5.63
CA ALA A 131 -3.80 7.43 -4.93
C ALA A 131 -4.78 6.44 -4.27
N LEU A 132 -5.78 6.93 -3.54
CA LEU A 132 -6.79 6.06 -2.91
C LEU A 132 -7.61 5.24 -3.92
N GLY A 133 -7.83 5.78 -5.12
CA GLY A 133 -8.45 5.07 -6.24
C GLY A 133 -7.50 4.18 -7.05
N PHE A 134 -6.20 4.14 -6.71
CA PHE A 134 -5.18 3.43 -7.48
C PHE A 134 -5.12 3.86 -8.96
N ASN A 135 -5.44 5.12 -9.25
CA ASN A 135 -5.25 5.74 -10.57
C ASN A 135 -3.77 6.09 -10.80
N VAL A 136 -3.06 6.35 -9.70
CA VAL A 136 -1.60 6.46 -9.64
C VAL A 136 -1.07 5.44 -8.63
N SER A 137 0.16 4.97 -8.83
CA SER A 137 0.85 4.17 -7.82
C SER A 137 1.66 5.10 -6.92
N ALA A 138 1.12 5.42 -5.75
CA ALA A 138 1.82 6.26 -4.79
C ALA A 138 2.81 5.46 -3.94
N GLN A 139 3.98 6.04 -3.67
CA GLN A 139 5.06 5.44 -2.88
C GLN A 139 5.48 6.40 -1.75
N PHE A 140 6.12 5.87 -0.72
CA PHE A 140 6.69 6.66 0.37
C PHE A 140 8.20 6.46 0.41
N VAL A 141 8.93 7.35 -0.26
CA VAL A 141 10.37 7.21 -0.55
C VAL A 141 11.18 7.98 0.49
N LEU A 142 11.33 7.41 1.69
CA LEU A 142 12.11 8.00 2.79
C LEU A 142 13.53 7.42 2.90
N THR A 143 13.69 6.12 2.66
CA THR A 143 14.97 5.42 2.82
C THR A 143 15.91 5.69 1.65
N GLU A 144 17.18 5.91 1.94
CA GLU A 144 18.25 6.05 0.96
C GLU A 144 19.24 4.88 1.06
N VAL A 145 20.09 4.74 0.06
CA VAL A 145 21.25 3.84 0.17
C VAL A 145 22.11 4.34 1.33
N ASN A 146 22.42 3.45 2.28
CA ASN A 146 23.16 3.72 3.53
C ASN A 146 22.45 4.58 4.60
N HIS A 147 21.21 5.05 4.37
CA HIS A 147 20.43 5.76 5.38
C HIS A 147 19.00 5.22 5.48
N GLY A 148 18.69 4.56 6.60
CA GLY A 148 17.34 4.04 6.87
C GLY A 148 16.90 4.18 8.32
N LEU A 149 17.83 3.96 9.27
CA LEU A 149 17.54 4.08 10.69
C LEU A 149 17.66 5.52 11.22
N ASP A 150 18.50 6.35 10.59
CA ASP A 150 18.70 7.75 10.97
C ASP A 150 18.19 8.69 9.88
N ALA A 151 16.91 9.06 9.98
CA ALA A 151 16.27 9.95 9.00
C ALA A 151 16.85 11.39 9.01
N ARG A 152 17.66 11.76 10.00
CA ARG A 152 18.29 13.09 10.07
C ARG A 152 19.52 13.22 9.19
N SER A 153 20.13 12.10 8.81
CA SER A 153 21.32 12.04 7.95
C SER A 153 20.98 11.75 6.49
N VAL A 154 19.70 11.80 6.09
CA VAL A 154 19.31 11.72 4.68
C VAL A 154 19.99 12.83 3.88
N GLN A 155 20.54 12.47 2.73
CA GLN A 155 21.38 13.33 1.90
C GLN A 155 20.59 13.97 0.75
N THR A 156 19.38 13.50 0.46
CA THR A 156 18.48 14.14 -0.49
C THR A 156 18.11 15.53 0.00
N THR A 157 18.34 16.54 -0.84
CA THR A 157 18.08 17.95 -0.50
C THR A 157 17.02 18.53 -1.44
N ALA A 158 16.11 19.31 -0.87
CA ALA A 158 15.15 20.11 -1.63
C ALA A 158 15.48 21.60 -1.40
N ILE A 159 15.85 22.30 -2.46
CA ILE A 159 16.21 23.71 -2.43
C ILE A 159 15.05 24.51 -3.01
N LEU A 160 14.55 25.49 -2.27
CA LEU A 160 13.54 26.42 -2.77
C LEU A 160 14.22 27.44 -3.68
N CYS A 161 13.84 27.46 -4.96
CA CYS A 161 14.21 28.49 -5.92
C CYS A 161 13.02 29.44 -6.12
N GLU A 162 13.26 30.61 -6.74
CA GLU A 162 12.34 31.75 -6.76
C GLU A 162 10.90 31.44 -7.16
N MET A 163 10.63 30.36 -7.92
CA MET A 163 9.28 29.90 -8.24
C MET A 163 9.03 28.38 -8.13
N GLU A 164 10.06 27.56 -7.85
CA GLU A 164 9.93 26.10 -7.81
C GLU A 164 10.89 25.47 -6.79
N SER A 165 10.51 24.34 -6.20
CA SER A 165 11.42 23.52 -5.40
C SER A 165 12.21 22.58 -6.29
N LEU A 166 13.53 22.73 -6.33
CA LEU A 166 14.43 21.77 -6.98
C LEU A 166 14.77 20.64 -6.00
N ILE A 167 14.44 19.41 -6.38
CA ILE A 167 14.85 18.21 -5.64
C ILE A 167 16.14 17.70 -6.25
N SER A 168 17.22 17.71 -5.48
CA SER A 168 18.52 17.16 -5.86
C SER A 168 18.87 15.98 -4.97
N ILE A 169 19.20 14.85 -5.61
CA ILE A 169 19.78 13.71 -4.92
C ILE A 169 21.29 13.90 -4.99
N LEU A 170 21.92 14.22 -3.86
CA LEU A 170 23.36 14.15 -3.75
C LEU A 170 23.73 12.65 -3.79
N LEU A 171 24.08 12.16 -4.97
CA LEU A 171 24.66 10.83 -5.08
C LEU A 171 25.92 10.79 -4.22
N PRO A 172 26.14 9.73 -3.42
CA PRO A 172 27.38 9.59 -2.71
C PRO A 172 28.52 9.62 -3.73
N GLN A 173 29.43 10.58 -3.57
CA GLN A 173 30.76 10.50 -4.16
C GLN A 173 31.28 9.09 -3.82
N THR A 174 31.51 8.30 -4.86
CA THR A 174 32.11 6.96 -4.85
C THR A 174 32.70 6.54 -3.51
N MET A 175 32.12 5.50 -2.90
CA MET A 175 32.84 4.72 -1.88
C MET A 175 34.07 4.10 -2.53
N GLN A 176 35.19 4.82 -2.52
CA GLN A 176 36.52 4.22 -2.50
C GLN A 176 36.69 3.56 -1.12
N ARG A 177 36.39 2.26 -1.04
CA ARG A 177 36.90 1.37 -0.01
C ARG A 177 37.23 0.03 -0.64
#